data_AF-A0A971E1I6-F1
#
_entry.id   AF-A0A971E1I6-F1
#
_cell.length_a   1.000
_cell.length_b   1.000
_cell.length_c   1.000
_cell.angle_alpha   90.00
_cell.angle_beta   90.00
_cell.angle_gamma   90.00
#
_symmetry.space_group_name_H-M   'P 1'
#
loop_
_entity.id
_entity.type
_entity.pdbx_description
1 polymer ?
#
loop_
_entity_poly.entity_id
_entity_poly.type
_entity_poly.pdbx_seq_one_letter_code
_entity_poly.pdbx_strand_id
1 'polypeptide(L)' 'MGAIERKLYKVLRNVGVRKNYISKAKSIDDLFLDEFDRKLLRFYFENEFKVRLSERDELKLTTLNEVNGFLRCTK' A
#
# COMPACT_ATOMS: atom_id res chain seq x y z
N MET A 1 -10.78 -11.60 3.55
CA MET A 1 -10.37 -10.20 3.36
C MET A 1 -10.76 -9.36 4.56
N GLY A 2 -9.80 -9.13 5.46
CA GLY A 2 -9.90 -8.18 6.56
C GLY A 2 -10.09 -6.74 6.07
N ALA A 3 -10.50 -5.84 6.97
CA ALA A 3 -10.79 -4.45 6.63
C ALA A 3 -9.58 -3.71 6.02
N ILE A 4 -8.37 -4.03 6.49
CA ILE A 4 -7.12 -3.46 6.00
C ILE A 4 -6.80 -3.92 4.58
N GLU A 5 -6.99 -5.20 4.26
CA GLU A 5 -6.78 -5.74 2.91
C GLU A 5 -7.71 -5.08 1.89
N ARG A 6 -8.97 -4.83 2.26
CA ARG A 6 -9.94 -4.16 1.37
C ARG A 6 -9.54 -2.71 1.10
N LYS A 7 -9.04 -2.00 2.11
CA LYS A 7 -8.54 -0.63 1.98
C LYS A 7 -7.27 -0.59 1.12
N LEU A 8 -6.32 -1.48 1.37
CA LEU A 8 -5.10 -1.56 0.56
C LEU A 8 -5.43 -1.91 -0.90
N TYR A 9 -6.35 -2.84 -1.12
CA TYR A 9 -6.84 -3.17 -2.46
C TYR A 9 -7.44 -1.95 -3.16
N LYS A 10 -8.22 -1.12 -2.45
CA LYS A 10 -8.73 0.16 -2.99
C LYS A 10 -7.59 1.12 -3.35
N VAL A 11 -6.61 1.29 -2.47
CA VAL A 11 -5.44 2.15 -2.71
C VAL A 11 -4.70 1.71 -3.96
N LEU A 12 -4.36 0.43 -4.08
CA LEU A 12 -3.68 -0.14 -5.25
C LEU A 12 -4.49 0.05 -6.53
N ARG A 13 -5.81 -0.10 -6.46
CA ARG A 13 -6.70 0.11 -7.61
C ARG A 13 -6.79 1.58 -8.02
N ASN A 14 -6.67 2.51 -7.07
CA ASN A 14 -6.63 3.97 -7.34
C ASN A 14 -5.31 4.43 -7.96
N VAL A 15 -4.21 3.74 -7.64
CA VAL A 15 -2.90 3.95 -8.29
C VAL A 15 -2.91 3.44 -9.75
N GLY A 16 -3.90 2.62 -10.13
CA GLY A 16 -4.03 2.06 -11.48
C GLY A 16 -3.51 0.62 -11.60
N VAL A 17 -3.13 -0.01 -10.49
CA VAL A 17 -2.71 -1.40 -10.47
C VAL A 17 -3.89 -2.31 -10.82
N ARG A 18 -3.73 -3.13 -11.86
CA ARG A 18 -4.80 -4.04 -12.30
C ARG A 18 -4.98 -5.17 -11.28
N LYS A 19 -6.24 -5.59 -11.07
CA LYS A 19 -6.62 -6.69 -10.17
C LYS A 19 -5.76 -7.94 -10.32
N ASN A 20 -5.45 -8.34 -11.55
CA ASN A 20 -4.66 -9.55 -11.83
C ASN A 20 -3.23 -9.47 -11.29
N TYR A 21 -2.64 -8.27 -11.22
CA TYR A 21 -1.32 -8.06 -10.64
C TYR A 21 -1.41 -8.02 -9.12
N ILE A 22 -2.43 -7.35 -8.56
CA ILE A 22 -2.67 -7.34 -7.11
C ILE A 22 -2.87 -8.76 -6.55
N SER A 23 -3.59 -9.62 -7.27
CA SER A 23 -3.82 -11.01 -6.85
C SER A 23 -2.60 -11.92 -7.01
N LYS A 24 -1.60 -11.54 -7.82
CA LYS A 24 -0.37 -12.32 -8.06
C LYS A 24 0.84 -11.78 -7.29
N ALA A 25 0.81 -10.52 -6.90
CA ALA A 25 1.86 -9.86 -6.15
C ALA A 25 1.95 -10.45 -4.74
N LYS A 26 3.14 -10.89 -4.35
CA LYS A 26 3.44 -11.27 -2.97
C LYS A 26 3.92 -10.05 -2.17
N SER A 27 4.52 -9.09 -2.85
CA SER A 27 4.97 -7.80 -2.31
C SER A 27 4.66 -6.63 -3.24
N ILE A 28 4.73 -5.40 -2.73
CA ILE A 28 4.59 -4.16 -3.51
C ILE A 28 5.67 -4.05 -4.60
N ASP A 29 6.86 -4.61 -4.41
CA ASP A 29 7.88 -4.66 -5.47
C ASP A 29 7.49 -5.54 -6.65
N ASP A 30 6.63 -6.56 -6.47
CA ASP A 30 6.07 -7.34 -7.60
C ASP A 30 5.13 -6.52 -8.48
N LEU A 31 4.70 -5.34 -8.01
CA LEU A 31 3.83 -4.44 -8.76
C LEU A 31 4.59 -3.54 -9.73
N PHE A 32 5.93 -3.59 -9.73
CA PHE A 32 6.80 -2.81 -10.62
C PHE A 32 6.39 -1.32 -10.68
N LEU A 33 6.12 -0.73 -9.51
CA LEU A 33 5.69 0.67 -9.39
C LEU A 33 6.88 1.60 -9.59
N ASP A 34 6.75 2.52 -10.55
CA ASP A 34 7.71 3.60 -10.78
C ASP A 34 7.65 4.64 -9.64
N GLU A 35 8.61 5.56 -9.59
CA GLU A 35 8.68 6.59 -8.54
C GLU A 35 7.39 7.43 -8.46
N PHE A 36 6.76 7.70 -9.61
CA PHE A 36 5.48 8.42 -9.67
C PHE A 36 4.33 7.60 -9.06
N ASP A 37 4.26 6.30 -9.36
CA ASP A 37 3.25 5.41 -8.81
C ASP A 37 3.44 5.23 -7.30
N ARG A 38 4.68 5.20 -6.81
CA ARG A 38 5.00 5.18 -5.38
C ARG A 38 4.49 6.44 -4.67
N LYS A 39 4.67 7.63 -5.26
CA LYS A 39 4.12 8.91 -4.75
C LYS A 39 2.60 8.89 -4.71
N LEU A 40 1.94 8.38 -5.75
CA LEU A 40 0.48 8.21 -5.77
C LEU A 40 0.01 7.23 -4.70
N LEU A 41 0.71 6.10 -4.56
CA LEU A 41 0.41 5.08 -3.58
C LEU A 41 0.48 5.63 -2.17
N ARG A 42 1.53 6.39 -1.86
CA ARG A 42 1.66 7.10 -0.58
C ARG A 42 0.48 8.04 -0.37
N PHE A 43 0.16 8.91 -1.32
CA PHE A 43 -0.92 9.88 -1.20
C PHE A 43 -2.27 9.21 -0.91
N TYR A 44 -2.63 8.16 -1.68
CA TYR A 44 -3.86 7.43 -1.48
C TYR A 44 -3.87 6.63 -0.17
N PHE A 45 -2.73 6.06 0.22
CA PHE A 45 -2.59 5.33 1.46
C PHE A 45 -2.77 6.24 2.68
N GLU A 46 -2.06 7.37 2.72
CA GLU A 46 -2.18 8.37 3.78
C GLU A 46 -3.62 8.87 3.92
N ASN A 47 -4.32 9.07 2.79
CA ASN A 47 -5.70 9.54 2.83
C ASN A 47 -6.71 8.47 3.29
N GLU A 48 -6.53 7.20 2.88
CA GLU A 48 -7.45 6.09 3.20
C GLU A 48 -7.26 5.56 4.64
N PHE A 49 -6.02 5.60 5.13
CA PHE A 49 -5.65 5.15 6.47
C PHE A 49 -5.50 6.29 7.48
N LYS A 50 -5.56 7.56 7.03
CA LYS A 50 -5.39 8.76 7.87
C LYS A 50 -4.08 8.75 8.68
N VAL A 51 -3.02 8.20 8.06
CA VAL A 51 -1.67 8.18 8.62
C VAL A 51 -0.76 9.09 7.80
N ARG A 52 0.37 9.52 8.37
CA ARG A 52 1.46 10.14 7.62
C ARG A 52 2.60 9.15 7.51
N LEU A 53 3.01 8.86 6.28
CA LEU A 53 4.19 8.05 6.00
C LEU A 53 5.37 8.98 5.78
N SER A 54 6.49 8.69 6.44
CA SER A 54 7.76 9.33 6.07
C SER A 54 8.36 8.59 4.87
N GLU A 55 9.24 9.25 4.12
CA GLU A 55 9.97 8.61 3.00
C GLU A 55 10.74 7.34 3.43
N ARG A 56 11.11 7.24 4.71
CA ARG A 56 11.74 6.04 5.29
C ARG A 56 10.76 4.90 5.57
N ASP A 57 9.49 5.21 5.78
CA ASP A 57 8.42 4.22 6.01
C ASP A 57 7.85 3.69 4.69
N GLU A 58 7.94 4.47 3.60
CA GLU A 58 7.58 4.03 2.24
C GLU A 58 8.35 2.76 1.82
N LEU A 59 9.61 2.63 2.24
CA LEU A 59 10.45 1.47 1.97
C LEU A 59 10.05 0.21 2.78
N LYS A 60 9.29 0.38 3.87
CA LYS A 60 8.87 -0.71 4.77
C LYS A 60 7.44 -1.18 4.52
N LEU A 61 6.67 -0.47 3.70
CA LEU A 61 5.32 -0.90 3.33
C LEU A 61 5.37 -1.84 2.13
N THR A 62 6.28 -2.80 2.14
CA THR A 62 6.49 -3.71 1.01
C THR A 62 5.53 -4.87 1.05
N THR A 63 4.96 -5.19 2.22
CA THR A 63 4.13 -6.37 2.42
C THR A 63 2.82 -6.04 3.13
N LEU A 64 1.72 -6.73 2.78
CA LEU A 64 0.43 -6.67 3.48
C LEU A 64 0.57 -6.88 5.01
N ASN A 65 1.48 -7.75 5.43
CA ASN A 65 1.78 -7.98 6.83
C ASN A 65 2.46 -6.78 7.50
N GLU A 66 3.35 -6.07 6.78
CA GLU A 66 4.01 -4.87 7.31
C GLU A 66 3.07 -3.69 7.36
N VAL A 67 2.19 -3.53 6.37
CA VAL A 67 1.07 -2.57 6.42
C VAL A 67 0.21 -2.82 7.65
N ASN A 68 -0.15 -4.08 7.92
CA ASN A 68 -0.95 -4.44 9.07
C ASN A 68 -0.19 -4.23 10.40
N GLY A 69 1.11 -4.52 10.43
CA GLY A 69 2.00 -4.27 11.56
C GLY A 69 2.15 -2.77 11.84
N PHE A 70 2.36 -1.96 10.80
CA PHE A 70 2.45 -0.51 10.89
C PHE A 70 1.16 0.08 11.44
N LEU A 71 0.00 -0.27 10.86
CA LEU A 71 -1.31 0.20 11.32
C LEU A 71 -1.67 -0.23 12.75
N ARG A 72 -1.11 -1.36 13.23
CA ARG A 72 -1.25 -1.78 14.63
C ARG A 72 -0.33 -0.98 15.56
N CYS A 73 0.82 -0.54 15.08
CA CYS A 73 1.80 0.22 15.85
C CYS A 73 1.47 1.73 15.89
N THR A 74 0.71 2.23 14.92
CA THR A 74 0.23 3.64 14.87
C THR A 74 -1.06 3.88 15.66
N LYS A 75 -1.48 2.94 16.53
CA LYS A 75 -2.74 3.03 17.29
C LYS A 75 -2.49 3.21 18.78
#